data_AF-A0A8B7SHG6-F1
#
_entry.id   AF-A0A8B7SHG6-F1
#
_cell.length_a   1.000
_cell.length_b   1.000
_cell.length_c   1.000
_cell.angle_alpha   90.00
_cell.angle_beta   90.00
_cell.angle_gamma   90.00
#
_symmetry.space_group_name_H-M   'P 1'
#
loop_
_entity.id
_entity.type
_entity.pdbx_description
1 polymer ?
#
loop_
_entity_poly.entity_id
_entity_poly.type
_entity_poly.pdbx_seq_one_letter_code
_entity_poly.pdbx_strand_id
1 'polypeptide(L)'
;MSYPGYPPTGYPPFPGYPPAGQESSFPPPGQYPYPTGFPPMGGGAYPAAPSGGYPGAGGYPAPGGYPAPGGYPGAPQPGAAPSYPGVPPGQGFGAPPGGAGFSGYPQPPSQSYGGGPAQVPLPGGFPGGQMPSQYPGGQAPYSSQPAAMTQGTQGTIRPAANFDAMRDAEILHKAMKGFGTDEQAIVDVVANRSNDQRQKIKTAFKTMYGKDLIKDLKSELSGNMEELILALFMPTTYYDAWSLRNAMQGVGTQERVLIEVLCTRTNQEIREIVRCYQSEFGRDLEKDIRSDTSGHFERLLVSMCQGNRDENQNVNHQMAQEDAQRLYQAGEGRLGTDESCFNMILATRSFPQLKATMEAYSRKANRDLLSSVSREFSGNVESGLKAILQCALNRPAFFAERLYYSMKGAGTDDSTLVRIVVTRSEIDLVQIKQIFTQMYQKTLGTMIASDTSGDYRRLLLAIVGQ
;
A
#
# COMPACT_ATOMS: atom_id res chain seq x y z
N MET A 1 -9.63 29.52 -55.87
CA MET A 1 -9.02 29.96 -54.59
C MET A 1 -9.66 29.12 -53.51
N SER A 2 -8.86 28.33 -52.79
CA SER A 2 -9.36 27.18 -52.04
C SER A 2 -8.78 27.19 -50.62
N TYR A 3 -9.64 27.06 -49.62
CA TYR A 3 -9.21 26.84 -48.23
C TYR A 3 -8.74 25.38 -48.05
N PRO A 4 -7.58 25.11 -47.44
CA PRO A 4 -7.18 23.76 -47.07
C PRO A 4 -7.90 23.31 -45.79
N GLY A 5 -8.51 22.11 -45.83
CA GLY A 5 -9.14 21.47 -44.68
C GLY A 5 -8.17 20.73 -43.77
N TYR A 6 -8.64 20.38 -42.57
CA TYR A 6 -7.90 19.58 -41.59
C TYR A 6 -7.58 18.15 -42.10
N PRO A 7 -6.38 17.61 -41.82
CA PRO A 7 -6.10 16.19 -42.02
C PRO A 7 -6.64 15.33 -40.86
N PRO A 8 -7.13 14.10 -41.10
CA PRO A 8 -7.54 13.17 -40.06
C PRO A 8 -6.33 12.47 -39.41
N THR A 9 -6.31 12.37 -38.07
CA THR A 9 -5.25 11.69 -37.32
C THR A 9 -5.47 10.18 -37.23
N GLY A 10 -5.01 9.44 -38.25
CA GLY A 10 -4.86 7.99 -38.20
C GLY A 10 -3.54 7.56 -37.57
N TYR A 11 -3.59 6.65 -36.58
CA TYR A 11 -2.39 6.01 -36.01
C TYR A 11 -1.93 4.83 -36.90
N PRO A 12 -0.61 4.57 -37.02
CA PRO A 12 -0.10 3.35 -37.64
C PRO A 12 -0.25 2.13 -36.69
N PRO A 13 -0.53 0.92 -37.20
CA PRO A 13 -0.64 -0.29 -36.39
C PRO A 13 0.73 -0.86 -35.98
N PHE A 14 0.83 -1.36 -34.75
CA PHE A 14 1.98 -2.15 -34.28
C PHE A 14 1.77 -3.65 -34.57
N PRO A 15 2.83 -4.43 -34.87
CA PRO A 15 2.71 -5.85 -35.15
C PRO A 15 2.49 -6.67 -33.87
N GLY A 16 1.45 -7.52 -33.82
CA GLY A 16 1.24 -8.41 -32.66
C GLY A 16 -0.09 -9.16 -32.57
N TYR A 17 -1.11 -8.84 -33.37
CA TYR A 17 -2.41 -9.55 -33.34
C TYR A 17 -2.84 -10.01 -34.74
N PRO A 18 -3.38 -11.24 -34.89
CA PRO A 18 -4.02 -11.68 -36.13
C PRO A 18 -5.37 -10.96 -36.31
N PRO A 19 -5.75 -10.57 -37.54
CA PRO A 19 -7.00 -9.86 -37.78
C PRO A 19 -8.22 -10.79 -37.70
N ALA A 20 -9.26 -10.37 -36.98
CA ALA A 20 -10.58 -10.97 -37.06
C ALA A 20 -11.34 -10.39 -38.26
N GLY A 21 -11.84 -11.24 -39.16
CA GLY A 21 -12.66 -10.79 -40.30
C GLY A 21 -12.51 -11.59 -41.59
N GLN A 22 -12.80 -12.89 -41.56
CA GLN A 22 -13.29 -13.60 -42.75
C GLN A 22 -14.51 -14.44 -42.37
N GLU A 23 -15.57 -14.31 -43.16
CA GLU A 23 -16.77 -15.14 -43.04
C GLU A 23 -16.44 -16.55 -43.54
N SER A 24 -16.66 -17.56 -42.68
CA SER A 24 -16.52 -18.96 -43.06
C SER A 24 -17.80 -19.72 -42.69
N SER A 25 -18.61 -20.02 -43.70
CA SER A 25 -19.90 -20.70 -43.58
C SER A 25 -19.72 -22.14 -43.06
N PHE A 26 -20.42 -22.49 -41.97
CA PHE A 26 -20.48 -23.87 -41.48
C PHE A 26 -21.62 -24.66 -42.16
N PRO A 27 -21.38 -25.91 -42.63
CA PRO A 27 -22.44 -26.82 -43.04
C PRO A 27 -23.09 -27.53 -41.83
N PRO A 28 -24.35 -28.00 -41.94
CA PRO A 28 -25.07 -28.65 -40.84
C PRO A 28 -24.61 -30.11 -40.59
N PRO A 29 -24.83 -30.66 -39.38
CA PRO A 29 -24.27 -31.96 -38.98
C PRO A 29 -25.10 -33.17 -39.43
N GLY A 30 -24.43 -34.23 -39.91
CA GLY A 30 -25.06 -35.54 -40.11
C GLY A 30 -24.15 -36.65 -40.67
N GLN A 31 -24.19 -37.81 -39.98
CA GLN A 31 -23.88 -39.19 -40.46
C GLN A 31 -22.40 -39.67 -40.61
N TYR A 32 -21.94 -40.44 -39.60
CA TYR A 32 -21.22 -41.75 -39.65
C TYR A 32 -19.89 -41.93 -40.46
N PRO A 33 -19.15 -43.06 -40.31
CA PRO A 33 -18.94 -43.98 -39.16
C PRO A 33 -17.43 -44.22 -38.83
N TYR A 34 -17.12 -44.97 -37.76
CA TYR A 34 -15.81 -45.65 -37.58
C TYR A 34 -15.99 -47.11 -37.05
N PRO A 35 -15.01 -48.03 -37.23
CA PRO A 35 -15.27 -49.47 -37.43
C PRO A 35 -15.06 -50.40 -36.21
N THR A 36 -15.11 -51.71 -36.46
CA THR A 36 -15.50 -52.82 -35.58
C THR A 36 -14.37 -53.74 -35.06
N GLY A 37 -14.63 -54.39 -33.91
CA GLY A 37 -14.03 -55.68 -33.47
C GLY A 37 -12.83 -55.60 -32.52
N PHE A 38 -12.55 -56.53 -31.58
CA PHE A 38 -13.13 -57.78 -31.01
C PHE A 38 -12.36 -58.02 -29.65
N PRO A 39 -12.54 -59.06 -28.79
CA PRO A 39 -13.69 -59.49 -27.99
C PRO A 39 -13.32 -59.72 -26.46
N PRO A 40 -13.78 -60.72 -25.64
CA PRO A 40 -14.42 -60.39 -24.34
C PRO A 40 -13.94 -61.14 -23.07
N MET A 41 -14.32 -60.65 -21.89
CA MET A 41 -14.66 -61.36 -20.62
C MET A 41 -15.03 -60.29 -19.57
N GLY A 42 -15.91 -60.48 -18.58
CA GLY A 42 -16.82 -61.58 -18.22
C GLY A 42 -17.79 -61.04 -17.14
N GLY A 43 -18.99 -61.60 -17.01
CA GLY A 43 -20.06 -61.01 -16.19
C GLY A 43 -19.89 -61.17 -14.68
N GLY A 44 -20.32 -60.16 -13.91
CA GLY A 44 -20.46 -60.21 -12.46
C GLY A 44 -21.53 -59.22 -11.99
N ALA A 45 -22.65 -59.71 -11.46
CA ALA A 45 -23.78 -58.89 -11.02
C ALA A 45 -23.76 -58.66 -9.51
N TYR A 46 -24.03 -57.43 -9.07
CA TYR A 46 -24.36 -57.10 -7.67
C TYR A 46 -25.48 -56.05 -7.60
N PRO A 47 -26.28 -56.02 -6.52
CA PRO A 47 -27.68 -55.56 -6.57
C PRO A 47 -27.92 -54.09 -6.19
N ALA A 48 -29.15 -53.63 -6.45
CA ALA A 48 -29.63 -52.28 -6.16
C ALA A 48 -29.78 -51.98 -4.66
N ALA A 49 -29.51 -50.72 -4.27
CA ALA A 49 -29.75 -50.20 -2.92
C ALA A 49 -31.17 -49.59 -2.79
N PRO A 50 -31.85 -49.74 -1.64
CA PRO A 50 -33.24 -49.33 -1.46
C PRO A 50 -33.41 -47.85 -1.07
N SER A 51 -34.52 -47.27 -1.51
CA SER A 51 -34.98 -45.92 -1.14
C SER A 51 -35.53 -45.86 0.28
N GLY A 52 -34.93 -45.05 1.15
CA GLY A 52 -35.45 -44.70 2.49
C GLY A 52 -36.09 -43.31 2.51
N GLY A 53 -37.33 -43.21 3.00
CA GLY A 53 -38.08 -41.95 3.08
C GLY A 53 -37.75 -41.12 4.33
N TYR A 54 -37.87 -39.80 4.21
CA TYR A 54 -37.75 -38.85 5.32
C TYR A 54 -39.07 -38.73 6.13
N PRO A 55 -39.03 -38.80 7.47
CA PRO A 55 -40.17 -38.44 8.31
C PRO A 55 -40.24 -36.93 8.61
N GLY A 56 -41.46 -36.46 8.87
CA GLY A 56 -41.87 -35.06 8.89
C GLY A 56 -41.19 -34.10 9.88
N ALA A 57 -41.27 -32.81 9.53
CA ALA A 57 -40.78 -31.70 10.33
C ALA A 57 -41.63 -31.49 11.60
N GLY A 58 -40.99 -31.63 12.77
CA GLY A 58 -41.54 -31.18 14.05
C GLY A 58 -41.38 -29.67 14.24
N GLY A 59 -42.38 -29.01 14.80
CA GLY A 59 -42.38 -27.55 14.99
C GLY A 59 -41.41 -27.08 16.08
N TYR A 60 -40.77 -25.93 15.84
CA TYR A 60 -39.94 -25.24 16.82
C TYR A 60 -40.81 -24.46 17.83
N PRO A 61 -40.57 -24.57 19.15
CA PRO A 61 -41.16 -23.65 20.12
C PRO A 61 -40.47 -22.28 20.07
N ALA A 62 -41.23 -21.21 20.34
CA ALA A 62 -40.75 -19.84 20.26
C ALA A 62 -39.71 -19.50 21.36
N PRO A 63 -38.71 -18.64 21.08
CA PRO A 63 -37.82 -18.12 22.11
C PRO A 63 -38.59 -17.25 23.12
N GLY A 64 -38.46 -17.56 24.41
CA GLY A 64 -39.06 -16.79 25.49
C GLY A 64 -38.48 -15.38 25.60
N GLY A 65 -39.32 -14.41 25.96
CA GLY A 65 -38.93 -13.00 26.09
C GLY A 65 -37.98 -12.75 27.28
N TYR A 66 -37.02 -11.84 27.07
CA TYR A 66 -36.14 -11.34 28.12
C TYR A 66 -36.91 -10.39 29.07
N PRO A 67 -36.76 -10.50 30.40
CA PRO A 67 -37.30 -9.50 31.32
C PRO A 67 -36.49 -8.19 31.26
N ALA A 68 -37.19 -7.07 31.42
CA ALA A 68 -36.58 -5.73 31.38
C ALA A 68 -35.66 -5.47 32.59
N PRO A 69 -34.53 -4.73 32.43
CA PRO A 69 -33.73 -4.26 33.55
C PRO A 69 -34.53 -3.28 34.43
N GLY A 70 -34.58 -3.54 35.74
CA GLY A 70 -35.24 -2.67 36.71
C GLY A 70 -34.55 -1.30 36.83
N GLY A 71 -35.35 -0.26 37.06
CA GLY A 71 -34.85 1.11 37.17
C GLY A 71 -33.99 1.35 38.42
N TYR A 72 -32.93 2.14 38.26
CA TYR A 72 -32.17 2.70 39.38
C TYR A 72 -32.97 3.80 40.09
N PRO A 73 -33.05 3.82 41.43
CA PRO A 73 -33.64 4.92 42.17
C PRO A 73 -32.74 6.16 42.12
N GLY A 74 -33.35 7.35 41.98
CA GLY A 74 -32.63 8.62 41.81
C GLY A 74 -31.93 9.12 43.08
N ALA A 75 -30.82 9.83 42.89
CA ALA A 75 -30.12 10.54 43.95
C ALA A 75 -30.75 11.93 44.21
N PRO A 76 -30.83 12.40 45.47
CA PRO A 76 -31.45 13.68 45.81
C PRO A 76 -30.48 14.87 45.74
N GLN A 77 -30.98 15.99 45.23
CA GLN A 77 -30.59 17.36 45.62
C GLN A 77 -31.89 18.09 46.01
N PRO A 78 -31.90 18.93 47.07
CA PRO A 78 -31.47 20.33 46.87
C PRO A 78 -30.83 21.03 48.09
N GLY A 79 -30.17 22.17 47.81
CA GLY A 79 -29.82 23.21 48.78
C GLY A 79 -30.10 24.59 48.16
N ALA A 80 -30.71 25.52 48.92
CA ALA A 80 -31.40 26.69 48.36
C ALA A 80 -30.56 28.00 48.28
N ALA A 81 -31.11 28.99 47.56
CA ALA A 81 -30.53 30.31 47.26
C ALA A 81 -30.58 31.32 48.45
N PRO A 82 -30.06 32.56 48.30
CA PRO A 82 -30.88 33.68 47.75
C PRO A 82 -30.10 34.73 46.90
N SER A 83 -30.66 35.80 46.30
CA SER A 83 -31.92 35.99 45.54
C SER A 83 -32.05 37.44 44.98
N TYR A 84 -32.43 37.59 43.70
CA TYR A 84 -33.03 38.80 43.02
C TYR A 84 -32.22 40.13 42.90
N PRO A 85 -32.63 41.10 42.03
CA PRO A 85 -33.63 41.09 40.93
C PRO A 85 -33.18 41.70 39.56
N GLY A 86 -33.93 41.44 38.47
CA GLY A 86 -33.96 42.33 37.28
C GLY A 86 -34.20 41.71 35.88
N VAL A 87 -35.46 41.53 35.47
CA VAL A 87 -35.94 41.26 34.07
C VAL A 87 -36.38 42.59 33.40
N PRO A 88 -36.82 42.71 32.11
CA PRO A 88 -37.05 41.70 31.04
C PRO A 88 -36.47 42.07 29.62
N PRO A 89 -36.68 41.24 28.57
CA PRO A 89 -36.03 41.35 27.24
C PRO A 89 -36.96 41.79 26.08
N GLY A 90 -36.42 41.98 24.86
CA GLY A 90 -37.24 42.18 23.64
C GLY A 90 -36.50 42.23 22.28
N GLN A 91 -36.66 41.15 21.50
CA GLN A 91 -36.78 41.00 20.03
C GLN A 91 -36.26 42.07 19.02
N GLY A 92 -35.73 41.60 17.88
CA GLY A 92 -35.61 42.40 16.64
C GLY A 92 -34.99 41.68 15.44
N PHE A 93 -35.83 41.15 14.53
CA PHE A 93 -35.43 40.75 13.17
C PHE A 93 -35.65 41.93 12.20
N GLY A 94 -34.77 42.15 11.20
CA GLY A 94 -35.05 43.08 10.10
C GLY A 94 -33.83 43.49 9.25
N ALA A 95 -33.99 43.45 7.93
CA ALA A 95 -33.10 43.99 6.89
C ALA A 95 -33.99 44.63 5.79
N PRO A 96 -33.48 45.21 4.67
CA PRO A 96 -32.13 45.67 4.29
C PRO A 96 -32.17 47.23 4.16
N PRO A 97 -31.89 47.97 3.05
CA PRO A 97 -30.94 47.82 1.93
C PRO A 97 -30.12 49.09 1.53
N GLY A 98 -29.00 48.86 0.82
CA GLY A 98 -28.61 49.69 -0.36
C GLY A 98 -27.52 50.77 -0.19
N GLY A 99 -26.75 50.98 -1.28
CA GLY A 99 -25.93 52.19 -1.51
C GLY A 99 -24.42 51.94 -1.72
N ALA A 100 -23.90 52.37 -2.88
CA ALA A 100 -22.46 52.35 -3.21
C ALA A 100 -21.80 53.73 -3.02
N GLY A 101 -20.47 53.78 -2.80
CA GLY A 101 -19.70 55.04 -2.72
C GLY A 101 -18.20 54.81 -2.56
N PHE A 102 -17.38 55.70 -3.15
CA PHE A 102 -15.92 55.56 -3.32
C PHE A 102 -15.15 56.74 -2.69
N SER A 103 -13.84 56.63 -2.48
CA SER A 103 -12.88 57.68 -2.00
C SER A 103 -12.88 57.98 -0.49
N GLY A 104 -11.78 58.36 0.19
CA GLY A 104 -10.35 58.40 -0.18
C GLY A 104 -9.48 59.34 0.69
N TYR A 105 -8.51 58.78 1.45
CA TYR A 105 -7.33 59.45 2.11
C TYR A 105 -7.61 60.56 3.18
N PRO A 106 -6.63 61.05 4.00
CA PRO A 106 -5.16 60.79 4.02
C PRO A 106 -4.52 60.39 5.39
N GLN A 107 -3.19 60.16 5.36
CA GLN A 107 -2.28 59.89 6.51
C GLN A 107 -1.63 61.19 7.08
N PRO A 108 -1.18 61.19 8.36
CA PRO A 108 -0.16 62.11 8.89
C PRO A 108 1.24 61.46 9.05
N PRO A 109 2.32 62.24 9.28
CA PRO A 109 3.66 61.88 8.78
C PRO A 109 4.67 61.31 9.81
N SER A 110 5.82 60.89 9.28
CA SER A 110 6.98 60.28 9.94
C SER A 110 7.89 61.25 10.71
N GLN A 111 8.57 60.73 11.73
CA GLN A 111 9.83 61.29 12.27
C GLN A 111 10.82 60.17 12.57
N SER A 112 12.12 60.49 12.46
CA SER A 112 13.26 59.60 12.70
C SER A 112 14.30 60.36 13.52
N TYR A 113 14.82 59.74 14.58
CA TYR A 113 16.11 60.07 15.19
C TYR A 113 16.67 58.84 15.90
N GLY A 114 18.00 58.68 15.88
CA GLY A 114 18.69 57.49 16.41
C GLY A 114 19.54 57.78 17.66
N GLY A 115 20.21 56.74 18.13
CA GLY A 115 21.17 56.79 19.25
C GLY A 115 21.03 55.62 20.22
N GLY A 116 22.12 54.90 20.47
CA GLY A 116 22.28 54.02 21.64
C GLY A 116 23.55 54.43 22.40
N PRO A 117 24.11 53.60 23.29
CA PRO A 117 23.56 52.38 23.91
C PRO A 117 23.60 52.44 25.47
N ALA A 118 22.91 51.52 26.16
CA ALA A 118 23.15 51.23 27.57
C ALA A 118 22.84 49.76 27.91
N GLN A 119 23.69 49.09 28.68
CA GLN A 119 23.57 47.69 29.09
C GLN A 119 23.38 47.56 30.61
N VAL A 120 22.48 46.67 31.05
CA VAL A 120 22.52 45.90 32.32
C VAL A 120 21.60 44.66 32.15
N PRO A 121 21.81 43.53 32.87
CA PRO A 121 21.83 42.23 32.15
C PRO A 121 21.01 41.04 32.72
N LEU A 122 20.64 40.13 31.80
CA LEU A 122 20.48 38.65 31.95
C LEU A 122 19.34 38.09 32.86
N PRO A 123 18.94 36.79 32.76
CA PRO A 123 19.39 35.72 31.82
C PRO A 123 18.25 34.95 31.06
N GLY A 124 18.64 34.18 30.04
CA GLY A 124 18.00 32.87 29.73
C GLY A 124 16.93 32.83 28.64
N GLY A 125 17.33 32.73 27.36
CA GLY A 125 16.42 32.43 26.23
C GLY A 125 17.02 31.40 25.27
N PHE A 126 16.29 30.30 25.03
CA PHE A 126 16.64 29.29 24.02
C PHE A 126 16.32 29.81 22.60
N PRO A 127 17.23 29.69 21.62
CA PRO A 127 16.91 30.03 20.23
C PRO A 127 16.03 28.96 19.58
N GLY A 128 14.90 29.38 19.00
CA GLY A 128 14.05 28.50 18.19
C GLY A 128 14.71 28.16 16.85
N GLY A 129 14.67 26.87 16.47
CA GLY A 129 15.17 26.41 15.17
C GLY A 129 14.27 26.84 14.02
N GLN A 130 14.80 27.66 13.11
CA GLN A 130 14.18 27.92 11.81
C GLN A 130 14.33 26.69 10.89
N MET A 131 13.32 26.42 10.06
CA MET A 131 13.42 25.41 9.00
C MET A 131 14.42 25.87 7.92
N PRO A 132 15.42 25.07 7.52
CA PRO A 132 16.20 25.33 6.33
C PRO A 132 15.52 24.69 5.11
N SER A 133 14.76 25.50 4.37
CA SER A 133 14.54 25.23 2.94
C SER A 133 15.69 25.88 2.18
N GLN A 134 16.72 25.09 1.83
CA GLN A 134 17.75 25.45 0.86
C GLN A 134 18.59 24.22 0.49
N TYR A 135 18.53 23.80 -0.77
CA TYR A 135 19.59 23.01 -1.40
C TYR A 135 20.67 23.97 -1.91
N PRO A 136 21.92 23.91 -1.40
CA PRO A 136 23.04 24.60 -2.04
C PRO A 136 23.53 23.75 -3.21
N GLY A 137 23.53 24.32 -4.42
CA GLY A 137 24.23 23.71 -5.54
C GLY A 137 25.74 23.70 -5.28
N GLY A 138 26.33 22.51 -5.22
CA GLY A 138 27.76 22.30 -4.99
C GLY A 138 28.18 20.91 -5.49
N GLN A 139 29.36 20.82 -6.08
CA GLN A 139 29.81 19.62 -6.83
C GLN A 139 29.85 18.37 -5.96
N ALA A 140 29.36 17.25 -6.51
CA ALA A 140 29.35 15.96 -5.81
C ALA A 140 30.75 15.32 -5.76
N PRO A 141 31.26 14.95 -4.57
CA PRO A 141 32.37 14.01 -4.46
C PRO A 141 31.82 12.58 -4.50
N TYR A 142 31.32 12.15 -5.68
CA TYR A 142 31.14 10.72 -5.92
C TYR A 142 32.54 10.10 -6.06
N SER A 143 33.03 9.52 -4.97
CA SER A 143 34.21 8.67 -4.98
C SER A 143 33.96 7.50 -5.94
N SER A 144 34.81 7.39 -6.95
CA SER A 144 34.76 6.34 -7.96
C SER A 144 35.21 5.01 -7.37
N GLN A 145 34.27 4.25 -6.80
CA GLN A 145 34.45 2.84 -6.49
C GLN A 145 33.40 1.98 -7.22
N PRO A 146 33.80 1.11 -8.16
CA PRO A 146 32.91 0.18 -8.82
C PRO A 146 32.63 -1.03 -7.92
N ALA A 147 31.79 -0.84 -6.89
CA ALA A 147 31.20 -1.94 -6.15
C ALA A 147 29.86 -2.31 -6.81
N ALA A 148 29.90 -3.25 -7.75
CA ALA A 148 28.69 -3.93 -8.20
C ALA A 148 28.11 -4.70 -7.00
N MET A 149 27.11 -4.10 -6.33
CA MET A 149 26.32 -4.79 -5.31
C MET A 149 25.34 -5.76 -5.97
N THR A 150 25.89 -6.83 -6.56
CA THR A 150 25.21 -8.11 -6.79
C THR A 150 25.09 -8.91 -5.49
N GLN A 151 24.99 -8.23 -4.34
CA GLN A 151 24.51 -8.87 -3.12
C GLN A 151 23.04 -9.19 -3.33
N GLY A 152 22.72 -10.48 -3.44
CA GLY A 152 21.34 -10.94 -3.52
C GLY A 152 20.49 -10.37 -2.39
N THR A 153 19.23 -10.08 -2.69
CA THR A 153 18.23 -9.63 -1.71
C THR A 153 18.12 -10.66 -0.60
N GLN A 154 18.12 -10.20 0.66
CA GLN A 154 18.04 -11.07 1.83
C GLN A 154 16.94 -10.63 2.78
N GLY A 155 16.04 -11.58 3.07
CA GLY A 155 15.13 -11.52 4.21
C GLY A 155 15.85 -11.65 5.55
N THR A 156 15.25 -11.04 6.57
CA THR A 156 15.57 -11.24 7.99
C THR A 156 14.92 -12.52 8.53
N ILE A 157 13.69 -12.82 8.10
CA ILE A 157 13.06 -14.13 8.33
C ILE A 157 13.57 -15.11 7.26
N ARG A 158 13.85 -16.35 7.68
CA ARG A 158 14.27 -17.46 6.80
C ARG A 158 13.56 -18.74 7.23
N PRO A 159 13.43 -19.74 6.34
CA PRO A 159 12.92 -21.05 6.74
C PRO A 159 13.77 -21.67 7.86
N ALA A 160 13.14 -22.05 8.97
CA ALA A 160 13.82 -22.78 10.04
C ALA A 160 14.25 -24.16 9.54
N ALA A 161 15.52 -24.53 9.74
CA ALA A 161 16.09 -25.77 9.20
C ALA A 161 15.48 -27.04 9.84
N ASN A 162 15.31 -27.03 11.16
CA ASN A 162 14.75 -28.15 11.94
C ASN A 162 13.26 -27.93 12.21
N PHE A 163 12.48 -27.63 11.16
CA PHE A 163 11.07 -27.27 11.28
C PHE A 163 10.17 -28.49 11.54
N ASP A 164 9.36 -28.40 12.60
CA ASP A 164 8.28 -29.34 12.93
C ASP A 164 6.98 -28.56 13.14
N ALA A 165 6.07 -28.66 12.18
CA ALA A 165 4.77 -27.99 12.20
C ALA A 165 3.87 -28.45 13.36
N MET A 166 3.98 -29.72 13.79
CA MET A 166 3.19 -30.26 14.91
C MET A 166 3.71 -29.71 16.23
N ARG A 167 5.04 -29.63 16.39
CA ARG A 167 5.64 -29.04 17.59
C ARG A 167 5.33 -27.56 17.72
N ASP A 168 5.41 -26.80 16.63
CA ASP A 168 5.05 -25.37 16.65
C ASP A 168 3.55 -25.16 16.91
N ALA A 169 2.68 -26.00 16.34
CA ALA A 169 1.24 -26.00 16.66
C ALA A 169 0.97 -26.32 18.14
N GLU A 170 1.73 -27.23 18.74
CA GLU A 170 1.64 -27.54 20.18
C GLU A 170 2.08 -26.36 21.06
N ILE A 171 3.15 -25.64 20.66
CA ILE A 171 3.60 -24.43 21.36
C ILE A 171 2.51 -23.36 21.31
N LEU A 172 1.98 -23.05 20.14
CA LEU A 172 0.91 -22.05 19.97
C LEU A 172 -0.38 -22.46 20.73
N HIS A 173 -0.77 -23.74 20.69
CA HIS A 173 -1.95 -24.21 21.44
C HIS A 173 -1.74 -24.10 22.95
N LYS A 174 -0.52 -24.30 23.47
CA LYS A 174 -0.22 -24.09 24.90
C LYS A 174 -0.21 -22.62 25.27
N ALA A 175 0.36 -21.77 24.41
CA ALA A 175 0.42 -20.32 24.61
C ALA A 175 -0.97 -19.66 24.69
N MET A 176 -1.96 -20.25 24.03
CA MET A 176 -3.37 -19.81 24.02
C MET A 176 -4.28 -20.63 24.96
N LYS A 177 -3.72 -21.38 25.93
CA LYS A 177 -4.50 -22.26 26.81
C LYS A 177 -4.47 -21.81 28.27
N GLY A 178 -5.59 -21.25 28.72
CA GLY A 178 -5.85 -21.03 30.14
C GLY A 178 -6.53 -19.70 30.35
N PHE A 179 -6.08 -18.96 31.37
CA PHE A 179 -6.41 -17.57 31.56
C PHE A 179 -5.18 -16.73 31.20
N GLY A 180 -5.35 -15.82 30.23
CA GLY A 180 -4.25 -15.07 29.63
C GLY A 180 -3.51 -15.86 28.54
N THR A 181 -2.60 -15.16 27.89
CA THR A 181 -1.85 -15.61 26.71
C THR A 181 -0.35 -15.64 27.05
N ASP A 182 0.44 -16.49 26.39
CA ASP A 182 1.91 -16.39 26.36
C ASP A 182 2.33 -15.72 25.05
N GLU A 183 2.32 -14.39 25.06
CA GLU A 183 2.70 -13.58 23.89
C GLU A 183 4.13 -13.88 23.43
N GLN A 184 5.05 -14.17 24.35
CA GLN A 184 6.45 -14.47 24.03
C GLN A 184 6.56 -15.76 23.22
N ALA A 185 5.90 -16.84 23.64
CA ALA A 185 5.89 -18.10 22.89
C ALA A 185 5.28 -17.96 21.49
N ILE A 186 4.27 -17.09 21.33
CA ILE A 186 3.71 -16.77 20.01
C ILE A 186 4.72 -15.99 19.15
N VAL A 187 5.37 -14.96 19.71
CA VAL A 187 6.42 -14.19 19.02
C VAL A 187 7.57 -15.08 18.58
N ASP A 188 8.06 -15.96 19.45
CA ASP A 188 9.19 -16.85 19.19
C ASP A 188 8.91 -17.82 18.03
N VAL A 189 7.69 -18.35 17.94
CA VAL A 189 7.27 -19.19 16.80
C VAL A 189 7.08 -18.35 15.53
N VAL A 190 6.33 -17.25 15.61
CA VAL A 190 5.90 -16.50 14.42
C VAL A 190 7.07 -15.78 13.73
N ALA A 191 7.97 -15.17 14.49
CA ALA A 191 9.13 -14.45 13.94
C ALA A 191 10.22 -15.37 13.37
N ASN A 192 10.32 -16.62 13.86
CA ASN A 192 11.36 -17.57 13.46
C ASN A 192 10.88 -18.63 12.46
N ARG A 193 9.79 -18.38 11.73
CA ARG A 193 9.26 -19.28 10.69
C ARG A 193 8.95 -18.49 9.43
N SER A 194 9.33 -19.04 8.28
CA SER A 194 8.92 -18.53 6.96
C SER A 194 7.40 -18.58 6.78
N ASN A 195 6.86 -17.83 5.82
CA ASN A 195 5.42 -17.81 5.55
C ASN A 195 4.88 -19.20 5.17
N ASP A 196 5.61 -19.95 4.35
CA ASP A 196 5.29 -21.35 4.00
C ASP A 196 5.22 -22.25 5.25
N GLN A 197 6.17 -22.10 6.18
CA GLN A 197 6.15 -22.82 7.45
C GLN A 197 4.95 -22.40 8.32
N ARG A 198 4.62 -21.10 8.37
CA ARG A 198 3.41 -20.58 9.03
C ARG A 198 2.12 -21.17 8.42
N GLN A 199 2.05 -21.40 7.11
CA GLN A 199 0.92 -22.12 6.49
C GLN A 199 0.86 -23.58 6.96
N LYS A 200 2.01 -24.28 7.01
CA LYS A 200 2.09 -25.66 7.52
C LYS A 200 1.70 -25.78 8.99
N ILE A 201 2.04 -24.80 9.83
CA ILE A 201 1.58 -24.72 11.23
C ILE A 201 0.07 -24.58 11.32
N LYS A 202 -0.57 -23.72 10.50
CA LYS A 202 -2.05 -23.60 10.44
C LYS A 202 -2.70 -24.94 10.12
N THR A 203 -2.17 -25.69 9.14
CA THR A 203 -2.65 -27.03 8.80
C THR A 203 -2.46 -28.02 9.96
N ALA A 204 -1.27 -28.09 10.56
CA ALA A 204 -0.99 -28.99 11.66
C ALA A 204 -1.87 -28.72 12.89
N PHE A 205 -2.08 -27.45 13.25
CA PHE A 205 -2.98 -27.04 14.34
C PHE A 205 -4.42 -27.50 14.08
N LYS A 206 -4.92 -27.35 12.84
CA LYS A 206 -6.24 -27.84 12.46
C LYS A 206 -6.35 -29.36 12.57
N THR A 207 -5.33 -30.10 12.15
CA THR A 207 -5.28 -31.56 12.25
C THR A 207 -5.22 -32.05 13.71
N MET A 208 -4.41 -31.42 14.55
CA MET A 208 -4.17 -31.86 15.93
C MET A 208 -5.30 -31.50 16.89
N TYR A 209 -5.94 -30.35 16.70
CA TYR A 209 -6.91 -29.80 17.67
C TYR A 209 -8.32 -29.63 17.10
N GLY A 210 -8.53 -29.79 15.80
CA GLY A 210 -9.81 -29.51 15.14
C GLY A 210 -10.19 -28.03 15.06
N LYS A 211 -9.41 -27.14 15.69
CA LYS A 211 -9.62 -25.69 15.79
C LYS A 211 -8.99 -24.91 14.64
N ASP A 212 -9.38 -23.66 14.49
CA ASP A 212 -8.79 -22.74 13.52
C ASP A 212 -7.78 -21.83 14.22
N LEU A 213 -6.49 -21.95 13.86
CA LEU A 213 -5.41 -21.18 14.50
C LEU A 213 -5.61 -19.67 14.38
N ILE A 214 -6.18 -19.20 13.27
CA ILE A 214 -6.38 -17.76 13.03
C ILE A 214 -7.53 -17.25 13.88
N LYS A 215 -8.59 -18.06 14.06
CA LYS A 215 -9.68 -17.74 14.96
C LYS A 215 -9.24 -17.71 16.43
N ASP A 216 -8.44 -18.69 16.86
CA ASP A 216 -7.93 -18.76 18.23
C ASP A 216 -6.98 -17.57 18.50
N LEU A 217 -6.05 -17.24 17.59
CA LEU A 217 -5.19 -16.05 17.72
C LEU A 217 -5.99 -14.75 17.80
N LYS A 218 -7.17 -14.67 17.15
CA LYS A 218 -8.08 -13.52 17.25
C LYS A 218 -8.88 -13.43 18.55
N SER A 219 -9.02 -14.51 19.32
CA SER A 219 -9.65 -14.43 20.64
C SER A 219 -8.65 -14.08 21.75
N GLU A 220 -7.38 -14.46 21.57
CA GLU A 220 -6.32 -14.29 22.58
C GLU A 220 -5.49 -13.00 22.43
N LEU A 221 -5.60 -12.28 21.32
CA LEU A 221 -4.81 -11.09 21.00
C LEU A 221 -5.71 -9.88 20.69
N SER A 222 -5.14 -8.68 20.68
CA SER A 222 -5.85 -7.46 20.25
C SER A 222 -4.90 -6.39 19.68
N GLY A 223 -5.47 -5.45 18.92
CA GLY A 223 -4.77 -4.27 18.40
C GLY A 223 -3.63 -4.59 17.44
N ASN A 224 -2.63 -3.72 17.35
CA ASN A 224 -1.54 -3.83 16.37
C ASN A 224 -0.75 -5.16 16.45
N MET A 225 -0.71 -5.80 17.63
CA MET A 225 -0.09 -7.13 17.77
C MET A 225 -0.92 -8.22 17.06
N GLU A 226 -2.24 -8.20 17.23
CA GLU A 226 -3.17 -9.07 16.50
C GLU A 226 -2.99 -8.85 14.99
N GLU A 227 -3.07 -7.60 14.52
CA GLU A 227 -2.94 -7.26 13.09
C GLU A 227 -1.62 -7.75 12.49
N LEU A 228 -0.50 -7.55 13.18
CA LEU A 228 0.82 -8.00 12.74
C LEU A 228 0.93 -9.53 12.67
N ILE A 229 0.43 -10.26 13.68
CA ILE A 229 0.43 -11.72 13.69
C ILE A 229 -0.46 -12.28 12.57
N LEU A 230 -1.64 -11.71 12.37
CA LEU A 230 -2.55 -12.11 11.31
C LEU A 230 -1.96 -11.88 9.93
N ALA A 231 -1.34 -10.72 9.69
CA ALA A 231 -0.64 -10.41 8.46
C ALA A 231 0.50 -11.42 8.18
N LEU A 232 1.25 -11.83 9.21
CA LEU A 232 2.28 -12.87 9.09
C LEU A 232 1.69 -14.24 8.75
N PHE A 233 0.47 -14.58 9.17
CA PHE A 233 -0.18 -15.86 8.83
C PHE A 233 -0.95 -15.86 7.50
N MET A 234 -1.07 -14.72 6.81
CA MET A 234 -1.61 -14.65 5.45
C MET A 234 -0.54 -15.04 4.41
N PRO A 235 -0.86 -15.82 3.37
CA PRO A 235 0.03 -16.00 2.21
C PRO A 235 0.40 -14.65 1.59
N THR A 236 1.64 -14.45 1.16
CA THR A 236 2.14 -13.13 0.70
C THR A 236 1.26 -12.50 -0.39
N THR A 237 0.91 -13.28 -1.43
CA THR A 237 0.03 -12.85 -2.52
C THR A 237 -1.38 -12.48 -2.04
N TYR A 238 -1.91 -13.22 -1.06
CA TYR A 238 -3.20 -12.93 -0.43
C TYR A 238 -3.14 -11.61 0.34
N TYR A 239 -2.06 -11.37 1.11
CA TYR A 239 -1.92 -10.16 1.90
C TYR A 239 -1.80 -8.91 1.03
N ASP A 240 -1.13 -8.99 -0.13
CA ASP A 240 -1.13 -7.91 -1.12
C ASP A 240 -2.51 -7.69 -1.74
N ALA A 241 -3.22 -8.75 -2.15
CA ALA A 241 -4.58 -8.65 -2.71
C ALA A 241 -5.58 -8.07 -1.67
N TRP A 242 -5.50 -8.51 -0.42
CA TRP A 242 -6.28 -8.01 0.72
C TRP A 242 -5.96 -6.54 1.03
N SER A 243 -4.67 -6.16 0.97
CA SER A 243 -4.24 -4.77 1.16
C SER A 243 -4.82 -3.85 0.09
N LEU A 244 -4.80 -4.28 -1.18
CA LEU A 244 -5.46 -3.56 -2.28
C LEU A 244 -6.97 -3.48 -2.08
N ARG A 245 -7.62 -4.58 -1.64
CA ARG A 245 -9.07 -4.61 -1.41
C ARG A 245 -9.48 -3.60 -0.33
N ASN A 246 -8.78 -3.60 0.80
CA ASN A 246 -9.04 -2.67 1.90
C ASN A 246 -8.68 -1.22 1.57
N ALA A 247 -7.70 -1.00 0.68
CA ALA A 247 -7.37 0.33 0.18
C ALA A 247 -8.46 0.94 -0.71
N MET A 248 -9.38 0.13 -1.24
CA MET A 248 -10.51 0.53 -2.10
C MET A 248 -11.86 0.06 -1.53
N GLN A 249 -11.95 -0.07 -0.20
CA GLN A 249 -13.18 -0.48 0.48
C GLN A 249 -13.59 0.53 1.53
N GLY A 250 -14.73 1.17 1.32
CA GLY A 250 -15.36 2.09 2.27
C GLY A 250 -15.52 3.48 1.67
N VAL A 251 -15.35 4.49 2.51
CA VAL A 251 -15.40 5.90 2.09
C VAL A 251 -13.96 6.41 1.93
N GLY A 252 -13.62 6.81 0.72
CA GLY A 252 -12.26 7.23 0.35
C GLY A 252 -11.34 6.06 0.00
N THR A 253 -10.17 6.40 -0.53
CA THR A 253 -9.18 5.46 -1.08
C THR A 253 -7.87 5.63 -0.33
N GLN A 254 -7.11 4.56 -0.13
CA GLN A 254 -5.76 4.61 0.46
C GLN A 254 -4.72 4.53 -0.66
N GLU A 255 -4.56 5.61 -1.44
CA GLU A 255 -3.74 5.60 -2.66
C GLU A 255 -2.27 5.27 -2.39
N ARG A 256 -1.78 5.59 -1.19
CA ARG A 256 -0.45 5.21 -0.70
C ARG A 256 -0.22 3.70 -0.69
N VAL A 257 -1.25 2.89 -0.48
CA VAL A 257 -1.18 1.42 -0.51
C VAL A 257 -1.19 0.94 -1.94
N LEU A 258 -2.07 1.50 -2.78
CA LEU A 258 -2.14 1.19 -4.21
C LEU A 258 -0.81 1.45 -4.92
N ILE A 259 -0.19 2.60 -4.66
CA ILE A 259 1.15 2.95 -5.15
C ILE A 259 2.21 1.98 -4.63
N GLU A 260 2.22 1.70 -3.32
CA GLU A 260 3.23 0.83 -2.72
C GLU A 260 3.18 -0.59 -3.28
N VAL A 261 1.99 -1.17 -3.46
CA VAL A 261 1.84 -2.52 -4.03
C VAL A 261 2.09 -2.50 -5.54
N LEU A 262 1.31 -1.72 -6.30
CA LEU A 262 1.31 -1.82 -7.77
C LEU A 262 2.59 -1.28 -8.41
N CYS A 263 3.29 -0.31 -7.81
CA CYS A 263 4.51 0.27 -8.40
C CYS A 263 5.81 -0.48 -8.03
N THR A 264 5.78 -1.48 -7.14
CA THR A 264 7.02 -2.12 -6.62
C THR A 264 7.12 -3.62 -6.83
N ARG A 265 5.99 -4.30 -7.02
CA ARG A 265 5.89 -5.74 -7.32
C ARG A 265 6.33 -6.01 -8.77
N THR A 266 6.88 -7.20 -8.99
CA THR A 266 7.23 -7.74 -10.32
C THR A 266 5.98 -8.08 -11.13
N ASN A 267 6.15 -8.25 -12.43
CA ASN A 267 5.06 -8.68 -13.31
C ASN A 267 4.42 -10.01 -12.87
N GLN A 268 5.23 -10.95 -12.37
CA GLN A 268 4.74 -12.23 -11.86
C GLN A 268 3.87 -12.01 -10.63
N GLU A 269 4.38 -11.29 -9.63
CA GLU A 269 3.64 -10.96 -8.40
C GLU A 269 2.33 -10.24 -8.73
N ILE A 270 2.33 -9.24 -9.63
CA ILE A 270 1.11 -8.53 -10.07
C ILE A 270 0.10 -9.50 -10.70
N ARG A 271 0.53 -10.39 -11.61
CA ARG A 271 -0.37 -11.37 -12.24
C ARG A 271 -0.92 -12.40 -11.24
N GLU A 272 -0.17 -12.74 -10.21
CA GLU A 272 -0.63 -13.60 -9.12
C GLU A 272 -1.61 -12.86 -8.18
N ILE A 273 -1.35 -11.59 -7.86
CA ILE A 273 -2.25 -10.72 -7.08
C ILE A 273 -3.59 -10.54 -7.80
N VAL A 274 -3.60 -10.25 -9.11
CA VAL A 274 -4.84 -10.11 -9.91
C VAL A 274 -5.69 -11.40 -9.84
N ARG A 275 -5.05 -12.58 -10.00
CA ARG A 275 -5.74 -13.87 -9.90
C ARG A 275 -6.29 -14.14 -8.50
N CYS A 276 -5.48 -13.88 -7.47
CA CYS A 276 -5.87 -14.05 -6.07
C CYS A 276 -7.03 -13.12 -5.70
N TYR A 277 -6.98 -11.86 -6.12
CA TYR A 277 -8.07 -10.89 -5.90
C TYR A 277 -9.40 -11.38 -6.49
N GLN A 278 -9.35 -11.95 -7.71
CA GLN A 278 -10.53 -12.51 -8.38
C GLN A 278 -11.03 -13.81 -7.75
N SER A 279 -10.15 -14.69 -7.24
CA SER A 279 -10.56 -15.95 -6.61
C SER A 279 -11.10 -15.74 -5.19
N GLU A 280 -10.50 -14.85 -4.40
CA GLU A 280 -10.81 -14.67 -2.99
C GLU A 280 -11.96 -13.68 -2.74
N PHE A 281 -12.09 -12.64 -3.57
CA PHE A 281 -13.09 -11.59 -3.39
C PHE A 281 -14.19 -11.60 -4.45
N GLY A 282 -14.06 -12.41 -5.50
CA GLY A 282 -15.01 -12.45 -6.62
C GLY A 282 -15.04 -11.16 -7.46
N ARG A 283 -14.05 -10.28 -7.30
CA ARG A 283 -13.98 -8.95 -7.96
C ARG A 283 -12.82 -8.85 -8.94
N ASP A 284 -12.96 -7.92 -9.88
CA ASP A 284 -11.94 -7.61 -10.88
C ASP A 284 -11.10 -6.43 -10.38
N LEU A 285 -9.79 -6.64 -10.22
CA LEU A 285 -8.90 -5.65 -9.65
C LEU A 285 -8.78 -4.38 -10.52
N GLU A 286 -8.82 -4.50 -11.86
CA GLU A 286 -8.75 -3.33 -12.73
C GLU A 286 -10.06 -2.52 -12.64
N LYS A 287 -11.22 -3.19 -12.62
CA LYS A 287 -12.51 -2.50 -12.46
C LYS A 287 -12.61 -1.77 -11.12
N ASP A 288 -12.10 -2.37 -10.04
CA ASP A 288 -12.04 -1.72 -8.72
C ASP A 288 -11.10 -0.51 -8.71
N ILE A 289 -9.91 -0.61 -9.33
CA ILE A 289 -9.02 0.55 -9.51
C ILE A 289 -9.72 1.69 -10.28
N ARG A 290 -10.52 1.35 -11.29
CA ARG A 290 -11.28 2.32 -12.10
C ARG A 290 -12.51 2.91 -11.40
N SER A 291 -13.08 2.24 -10.40
CA SER A 291 -14.17 2.81 -9.59
C SER A 291 -13.67 3.74 -8.49
N ASP A 292 -12.50 3.44 -7.92
CA ASP A 292 -11.99 4.08 -6.70
C ASP A 292 -10.83 5.08 -6.95
N THR A 293 -10.43 5.27 -8.21
CA THR A 293 -9.47 6.29 -8.63
C THR A 293 -9.91 6.99 -9.92
N SER A 294 -9.22 8.06 -10.33
CA SER A 294 -9.56 8.79 -11.56
C SER A 294 -8.35 9.44 -12.27
N GLY A 295 -8.56 9.85 -13.51
CA GLY A 295 -7.65 10.71 -14.26
C GLY A 295 -6.32 10.04 -14.60
N HIS A 296 -5.21 10.78 -14.48
CA HIS A 296 -3.88 10.25 -14.80
C HIS A 296 -3.36 9.27 -13.74
N PHE A 297 -3.89 9.34 -12.51
CA PHE A 297 -3.56 8.38 -11.47
C PHE A 297 -4.19 7.01 -11.74
N GLU A 298 -5.47 6.97 -12.11
CA GLU A 298 -6.15 5.74 -12.59
C GLU A 298 -5.37 5.10 -13.73
N ARG A 299 -5.04 5.87 -14.77
CA ARG A 299 -4.29 5.38 -15.95
C ARG A 299 -2.95 4.78 -15.57
N LEU A 300 -2.24 5.37 -14.60
CA LEU A 300 -0.98 4.83 -14.08
C LEU A 300 -1.20 3.49 -13.36
N LEU A 301 -2.15 3.42 -12.43
CA LEU A 301 -2.44 2.18 -11.68
C LEU A 301 -2.93 1.05 -12.58
N VAL A 302 -3.81 1.35 -13.54
CA VAL A 302 -4.26 0.41 -14.59
C VAL A 302 -3.08 -0.10 -15.40
N SER A 303 -2.14 0.77 -15.79
CA SER A 303 -0.94 0.38 -16.53
C SER A 303 -0.06 -0.57 -15.70
N MET A 304 0.08 -0.31 -14.39
CA MET A 304 0.83 -1.16 -13.47
C MET A 304 0.13 -2.50 -13.21
N CYS A 305 -1.20 -2.55 -13.06
CA CYS A 305 -1.93 -3.78 -12.76
C CYS A 305 -1.95 -4.80 -13.92
N GLN A 306 -1.54 -4.41 -15.13
CA GLN A 306 -1.38 -5.35 -16.25
C GLN A 306 -0.22 -6.34 -16.03
N GLY A 307 0.78 -6.01 -15.21
CA GLY A 307 1.97 -6.87 -15.01
C GLY A 307 2.74 -7.14 -16.30
N ASN A 308 2.95 -6.09 -17.12
CA ASN A 308 3.55 -6.11 -18.46
C ASN A 308 4.71 -5.10 -18.63
N ARG A 309 5.44 -4.79 -17.55
CA ARG A 309 6.67 -3.98 -17.62
C ARG A 309 7.79 -4.80 -18.29
N ASP A 310 8.69 -4.17 -19.02
CA ASP A 310 9.94 -4.81 -19.41
C ASP A 310 10.79 -5.16 -18.18
N GLU A 311 11.18 -6.43 -17.99
CA GLU A 311 12.01 -6.87 -16.84
C GLU A 311 13.46 -7.21 -17.26
N ASN A 312 13.85 -6.91 -18.50
CA ASN A 312 15.20 -7.11 -18.99
C ASN A 312 16.23 -6.31 -18.18
N GLN A 313 17.33 -6.98 -17.81
CA GLN A 313 18.45 -6.37 -17.09
C GLN A 313 19.43 -5.62 -18.00
N ASN A 314 19.37 -5.87 -19.31
CA ASN A 314 20.21 -5.21 -20.30
C ASN A 314 19.74 -3.78 -20.56
N VAL A 315 20.68 -2.84 -20.63
CA VAL A 315 20.40 -1.42 -20.85
C VAL A 315 20.72 -1.02 -22.30
N ASN A 316 19.75 -0.41 -22.98
CA ASN A 316 19.96 0.27 -24.24
C ASN A 316 20.22 1.77 -23.99
N HIS A 317 21.49 2.17 -24.04
CA HIS A 317 21.90 3.57 -23.82
C HIS A 317 21.47 4.55 -24.91
N GLN A 318 21.15 4.09 -26.13
CA GLN A 318 20.54 4.94 -27.15
C GLN A 318 19.07 5.20 -26.80
N MET A 319 18.30 4.15 -26.49
CA MET A 319 16.91 4.30 -26.06
C MET A 319 16.79 5.14 -24.78
N ALA A 320 17.79 5.08 -23.88
CA ALA A 320 17.85 5.95 -22.70
C ALA A 320 17.93 7.44 -23.07
N GLN A 321 18.70 7.79 -24.11
CA GLN A 321 18.81 9.17 -24.61
C GLN A 321 17.54 9.62 -25.34
N GLU A 322 16.91 8.71 -26.09
CA GLU A 322 15.64 8.95 -26.79
C GLU A 322 14.46 9.12 -25.81
N ASP A 323 14.34 8.25 -24.81
CA ASP A 323 13.35 8.38 -23.73
C ASP A 323 13.59 9.66 -22.91
N ALA A 324 14.84 10.01 -22.60
CA ALA A 324 15.18 11.27 -21.95
C ALA A 324 14.81 12.50 -22.82
N GLN A 325 14.98 12.42 -24.14
CA GLN A 325 14.52 13.45 -25.08
C GLN A 325 13.00 13.59 -25.10
N ARG A 326 12.27 12.46 -25.10
CA ARG A 326 10.81 12.42 -25.05
C ARG A 326 10.27 13.00 -23.75
N LEU A 327 10.80 12.58 -22.60
CA LEU A 327 10.40 13.10 -21.29
C LEU A 327 10.69 14.60 -21.15
N TYR A 328 11.79 15.09 -21.71
CA TYR A 328 12.08 16.53 -21.70
C TYR A 328 11.08 17.31 -22.57
N GLN A 329 10.82 16.87 -23.79
CA GLN A 329 9.80 17.46 -24.67
C GLN A 329 8.38 17.37 -24.10
N ALA A 330 8.09 16.34 -23.30
CA ALA A 330 6.82 16.13 -22.64
C ALA A 330 6.61 16.99 -21.39
N GLY A 331 7.68 17.53 -20.78
CA GLY A 331 7.62 18.39 -19.59
C GLY A 331 8.34 19.71 -19.81
N GLU A 332 9.52 19.89 -19.21
CA GLU A 332 10.25 21.19 -19.19
C GLU A 332 10.53 21.83 -20.57
N GLY A 333 10.46 21.07 -21.66
CA GLY A 333 10.61 21.56 -23.04
C GLY A 333 9.34 22.15 -23.68
N ARG A 334 8.19 22.22 -22.96
CA ARG A 334 6.92 22.77 -23.46
C ARG A 334 6.17 23.56 -22.38
N LEU A 335 5.03 24.15 -22.76
CA LEU A 335 4.02 24.63 -21.80
C LEU A 335 3.00 23.53 -21.52
N GLY A 336 2.65 23.36 -20.24
CA GLY A 336 1.93 22.19 -19.74
C GLY A 336 2.79 20.93 -19.77
N THR A 337 2.20 19.77 -19.43
CA THR A 337 2.89 18.48 -19.49
C THR A 337 2.07 17.47 -20.29
N ASP A 338 2.75 16.54 -20.95
CA ASP A 338 2.16 15.34 -21.57
C ASP A 338 2.32 14.16 -20.61
N GLU A 339 1.33 14.01 -19.73
CA GLU A 339 1.32 12.96 -18.71
C GLU A 339 1.26 11.55 -19.32
N SER A 340 0.77 11.43 -20.56
CA SER A 340 0.65 10.15 -21.26
C SER A 340 2.01 9.65 -21.73
N CYS A 341 2.88 10.55 -22.20
CA CYS A 341 4.28 10.24 -22.49
C CYS A 341 5.05 9.79 -21.23
N PHE A 342 4.87 10.50 -20.12
CA PHE A 342 5.43 10.08 -18.83
C PHE A 342 4.91 8.69 -18.41
N ASN A 343 3.59 8.48 -18.40
CA ASN A 343 3.02 7.18 -18.04
C ASN A 343 3.54 6.05 -18.94
N MET A 344 3.55 6.24 -20.26
CA MET A 344 4.06 5.25 -21.21
C MET A 344 5.51 4.83 -20.90
N ILE A 345 6.41 5.79 -20.69
CA ILE A 345 7.82 5.47 -20.44
C ILE A 345 8.01 4.89 -19.03
N LEU A 346 7.44 5.53 -17.99
CA LEU A 346 7.64 5.11 -16.61
C LEU A 346 6.92 3.79 -16.28
N ALA A 347 5.78 3.46 -16.88
CA ALA A 347 5.08 2.20 -16.62
C ALA A 347 5.74 1.00 -17.35
N THR A 348 6.30 1.20 -18.55
CA THR A 348 6.71 0.07 -19.42
C THR A 348 8.19 -0.28 -19.39
N ARG A 349 9.10 0.64 -19.09
CA ARG A 349 10.55 0.39 -19.14
C ARG A 349 11.07 -0.42 -17.95
N SER A 350 12.13 -1.20 -18.15
CA SER A 350 12.79 -1.90 -17.05
C SER A 350 13.44 -0.92 -16.07
N PHE A 351 13.57 -1.32 -14.81
CA PHE A 351 14.19 -0.47 -13.79
C PHE A 351 15.66 -0.10 -14.13
N PRO A 352 16.51 -1.03 -14.62
CA PRO A 352 17.83 -0.67 -15.16
C PRO A 352 17.78 0.32 -16.32
N GLN A 353 16.84 0.14 -17.26
CA GLN A 353 16.65 1.06 -18.38
C GLN A 353 16.19 2.45 -17.90
N LEU A 354 15.23 2.53 -16.97
CA LEU A 354 14.77 3.79 -16.39
C LEU A 354 15.88 4.53 -15.67
N LYS A 355 16.74 3.83 -14.92
CA LYS A 355 17.91 4.45 -14.28
C LYS A 355 18.84 5.11 -15.30
N ALA A 356 19.15 4.43 -16.40
CA ALA A 356 19.93 5.03 -17.50
C ALA A 356 19.21 6.20 -18.19
N THR A 357 17.88 6.12 -18.34
CA THR A 357 17.05 7.23 -18.83
C THR A 357 17.11 8.44 -17.89
N MET A 358 17.08 8.25 -16.56
CA MET A 358 17.22 9.32 -15.56
C MET A 358 18.59 10.01 -15.62
N GLU A 359 19.67 9.24 -15.79
CA GLU A 359 21.02 9.77 -15.97
C GLU A 359 21.15 10.59 -17.28
N ALA A 360 20.55 10.11 -18.37
CA ALA A 360 20.50 10.83 -19.64
C ALA A 360 19.62 12.10 -19.55
N TYR A 361 18.50 12.04 -18.84
CA TYR A 361 17.61 13.19 -18.60
C TYR A 361 18.33 14.28 -17.80
N SER A 362 19.04 13.91 -16.73
CA SER A 362 19.74 14.86 -15.86
C SER A 362 20.77 15.71 -16.62
N ARG A 363 21.53 15.08 -17.54
CA ARG A 363 22.47 15.77 -18.44
C ARG A 363 21.78 16.70 -19.44
N LYS A 364 20.51 16.43 -19.77
CA LYS A 364 19.76 17.13 -20.81
C LYS A 364 18.98 18.32 -20.29
N ALA A 365 18.21 18.12 -19.21
CA ALA A 365 17.37 19.14 -18.60
C ALA A 365 18.16 20.06 -17.65
N ASN A 366 19.40 19.69 -17.30
CA ASN A 366 20.16 20.29 -16.19
C ASN A 366 19.38 20.28 -14.86
N ARG A 367 18.53 19.26 -14.69
CA ARG A 367 17.72 18.94 -13.51
C ARG A 367 17.47 17.44 -13.48
N ASP A 368 17.45 16.82 -12.31
CA ASP A 368 17.07 15.43 -12.16
C ASP A 368 15.57 15.21 -12.46
N LEU A 369 15.22 13.99 -12.89
CA LEU A 369 13.85 13.66 -13.30
C LEU A 369 12.86 13.64 -12.12
N LEU A 370 13.30 13.36 -10.89
CA LEU A 370 12.43 13.39 -9.70
C LEU A 370 12.00 14.82 -9.37
N SER A 371 12.93 15.77 -9.41
CA SER A 371 12.65 17.20 -9.26
C SER A 371 11.78 17.74 -10.40
N SER A 372 11.94 17.23 -11.62
CA SER A 372 11.10 17.62 -12.76
C SER A 372 9.66 17.11 -12.59
N VAL A 373 9.48 15.84 -12.20
CA VAL A 373 8.16 15.28 -11.84
C VAL A 373 7.51 16.07 -10.70
N SER A 374 8.29 16.52 -9.71
CA SER A 374 7.82 17.36 -8.58
C SER A 374 7.32 18.76 -8.98
N ARG A 375 7.62 19.22 -10.21
CA ARG A 375 7.23 20.54 -10.71
C ARG A 375 6.08 20.46 -11.71
N GLU A 376 6.05 19.38 -12.50
CA GLU A 376 5.08 19.17 -13.57
C GLU A 376 3.82 18.41 -13.12
N PHE A 377 3.91 17.62 -12.05
CA PHE A 377 2.79 16.82 -11.52
C PHE A 377 2.45 17.22 -10.09
N SER A 378 1.23 16.87 -9.66
CA SER A 378 0.82 16.99 -8.26
C SER A 378 0.02 15.76 -7.79
N GLY A 379 -0.02 15.56 -6.47
CA GLY A 379 -0.93 14.60 -5.82
C GLY A 379 -0.57 13.13 -6.07
N ASN A 380 -1.58 12.29 -6.31
CA ASN A 380 -1.41 10.84 -6.36
C ASN A 380 -0.65 10.37 -7.61
N VAL A 381 -0.83 11.04 -8.76
CA VAL A 381 -0.05 10.72 -9.98
C VAL A 381 1.43 11.07 -9.82
N GLU A 382 1.75 12.23 -9.23
CA GLU A 382 3.11 12.61 -8.87
C GLU A 382 3.75 11.56 -7.94
N SER A 383 3.01 11.16 -6.90
CA SER A 383 3.43 10.16 -5.91
C SER A 383 3.71 8.79 -6.54
N GLY A 384 2.86 8.35 -7.48
CA GLY A 384 3.04 7.10 -8.22
C GLY A 384 4.24 7.12 -9.16
N LEU A 385 4.42 8.20 -9.93
CA LEU A 385 5.58 8.39 -10.82
C LEU A 385 6.89 8.46 -10.01
N LYS A 386 6.90 9.16 -8.87
CA LYS A 386 8.03 9.19 -7.93
C LYS A 386 8.38 7.81 -7.40
N ALA A 387 7.40 7.02 -6.95
CA ALA A 387 7.64 5.67 -6.44
C ALA A 387 8.34 4.76 -7.46
N ILE A 388 7.95 4.84 -8.75
CA ILE A 388 8.60 4.11 -9.84
C ILE A 388 10.05 4.56 -10.03
N LEU A 389 10.31 5.87 -10.06
CA LEU A 389 11.66 6.42 -10.22
C LEU A 389 12.57 6.11 -9.02
N GLN A 390 12.05 6.20 -7.79
CA GLN A 390 12.77 5.80 -6.58
C GLN A 390 13.12 4.32 -6.60
N CYS A 391 12.20 3.44 -7.06
CA CYS A 391 12.48 2.03 -7.25
C CYS A 391 13.51 1.75 -8.36
N ALA A 392 13.54 2.55 -9.42
CA ALA A 392 14.56 2.47 -10.47
C ALA A 392 15.96 2.82 -9.97
N LEU A 393 16.06 3.83 -9.09
CA LEU A 393 17.32 4.20 -8.45
C LEU A 393 17.78 3.17 -7.41
N ASN A 394 16.90 2.86 -6.44
CA ASN A 394 17.17 1.98 -5.30
C ASN A 394 15.87 1.58 -4.57
N ARG A 395 15.31 0.39 -4.87
CA ARG A 395 14.07 -0.09 -4.23
C ARG A 395 14.16 -0.26 -2.71
N PRO A 396 15.25 -0.80 -2.10
CA PRO A 396 15.36 -0.81 -0.64
C PRO A 396 15.38 0.60 -0.01
N ALA A 397 15.88 1.63 -0.71
CA ALA A 397 15.78 3.02 -0.25
C ALA A 397 14.33 3.55 -0.23
N PHE A 398 13.51 3.21 -1.23
CA PHE A 398 12.08 3.55 -1.25
C PHE A 398 11.34 2.99 -0.02
N PHE A 399 11.57 1.72 0.33
CA PHE A 399 10.96 1.14 1.52
C PHE A 399 11.55 1.70 2.82
N ALA A 400 12.86 1.99 2.87
CA ALA A 400 13.48 2.66 4.01
C ALA A 400 12.88 4.05 4.27
N GLU A 401 12.62 4.83 3.21
CA GLU A 401 11.97 6.13 3.31
C GLU A 401 10.54 6.01 3.84
N ARG A 402 9.74 5.07 3.32
CA ARG A 402 8.37 4.86 3.78
C ARG A 402 8.31 4.40 5.24
N LEU A 403 9.21 3.51 5.67
CA LEU A 403 9.35 3.13 7.08
C LEU A 403 9.75 4.32 7.97
N TYR A 404 10.61 5.21 7.48
CA TYR A 404 10.99 6.39 8.25
C TYR A 404 9.79 7.32 8.44
N TYR A 405 9.07 7.63 7.36
CA TYR A 405 7.89 8.49 7.43
C TYR A 405 6.69 7.84 8.14
N SER A 406 6.60 6.51 8.24
CA SER A 406 5.57 5.85 9.04
C SER A 406 5.82 5.95 10.55
N MET A 407 7.04 6.29 10.99
CA MET A 407 7.44 6.47 12.39
C MET A 407 7.93 7.91 12.68
N LYS A 408 7.68 8.87 11.79
CA LYS A 408 8.18 10.25 11.91
C LYS A 408 7.10 11.20 12.40
N GLY A 409 7.18 11.59 13.66
CA GLY A 409 6.40 12.69 14.22
C GLY A 409 5.78 12.30 15.55
N ALA A 410 4.52 12.69 15.74
CA ALA A 410 3.70 12.22 16.85
C ALA A 410 2.75 11.13 16.34
N GLY A 411 2.89 9.92 16.87
CA GLY A 411 2.13 8.74 16.44
C GLY A 411 2.74 8.04 15.22
N THR A 412 2.20 6.85 14.93
CA THR A 412 2.75 5.88 13.98
C THR A 412 1.70 5.53 12.92
N ASP A 413 2.11 5.46 11.65
CA ASP A 413 1.34 4.77 10.59
C ASP A 413 1.64 3.28 10.68
N ASP A 414 0.99 2.62 11.66
CA ASP A 414 1.15 1.20 11.95
C ASP A 414 0.78 0.32 10.74
N SER A 415 -0.23 0.72 9.95
CA SER A 415 -0.62 0.03 8.72
C SER A 415 0.55 -0.06 7.73
N THR A 416 1.26 1.05 7.49
CA THR A 416 2.45 1.05 6.63
C THR A 416 3.64 0.35 7.27
N LEU A 417 3.85 0.50 8.58
CA LEU A 417 4.93 -0.17 9.31
C LEU A 417 4.78 -1.70 9.23
N VAL A 418 3.62 -2.24 9.62
CA VAL A 418 3.28 -3.66 9.55
C VAL A 418 3.39 -4.16 8.11
N ARG A 419 2.75 -3.49 7.15
CA ARG A 419 2.71 -3.97 5.75
C ARG A 419 4.10 -4.08 5.13
N ILE A 420 4.98 -3.09 5.33
CA ILE A 420 6.35 -3.14 4.82
C ILE A 420 7.18 -4.18 5.57
N VAL A 421 7.13 -4.22 6.91
CA VAL A 421 7.89 -5.21 7.70
C VAL A 421 7.49 -6.63 7.32
N VAL A 422 6.19 -6.93 7.19
CA VAL A 422 5.69 -8.24 6.76
C VAL A 422 6.10 -8.56 5.32
N THR A 423 5.72 -7.73 4.35
CA THR A 423 5.94 -8.05 2.92
C THR A 423 7.40 -8.09 2.50
N ARG A 424 8.31 -7.42 3.23
CA ARG A 424 9.75 -7.42 2.91
C ARG A 424 10.58 -8.38 3.78
N SER A 425 10.01 -8.93 4.87
CA SER A 425 10.71 -9.78 5.85
C SER A 425 11.47 -10.97 5.26
N GLU A 426 10.96 -11.57 4.19
CA GLU A 426 11.55 -12.74 3.52
C GLU A 426 12.23 -12.37 2.17
N ILE A 427 12.30 -11.09 1.82
CA ILE A 427 12.81 -10.59 0.52
C ILE A 427 14.10 -9.79 0.68
N ASP A 428 14.03 -8.55 1.18
CA ASP A 428 15.14 -7.58 1.18
C ASP A 428 15.20 -6.69 2.45
N LEU A 429 14.52 -7.08 3.53
CA LEU A 429 14.51 -6.32 4.78
C LEU A 429 15.92 -6.13 5.39
N VAL A 430 16.90 -7.00 5.07
CA VAL A 430 18.32 -6.78 5.42
C VAL A 430 18.89 -5.56 4.71
N GLN A 431 18.67 -5.43 3.40
CA GLN A 431 19.13 -4.25 2.63
C GLN A 431 18.38 -2.99 3.03
N ILE A 432 17.06 -3.08 3.29
CA ILE A 432 16.26 -1.95 3.78
C ILE A 432 16.82 -1.43 5.11
N LYS A 433 17.14 -2.30 6.09
CA LYS A 433 17.77 -1.90 7.37
C LYS A 433 19.10 -1.17 7.16
N GLN A 434 19.95 -1.66 6.24
CA GLN A 434 21.26 -1.07 5.95
C GLN A 434 21.09 0.34 5.38
N ILE A 435 20.25 0.50 4.37
CA ILE A 435 20.01 1.81 3.74
C ILE A 435 19.29 2.77 4.67
N PHE A 436 18.31 2.31 5.46
CA PHE A 436 17.68 3.12 6.50
C PHE A 436 18.71 3.75 7.45
N THR A 437 19.69 2.94 7.88
CA THR A 437 20.76 3.41 8.77
C THR A 437 21.66 4.45 8.08
N GLN A 438 21.94 4.28 6.78
CA GLN A 438 22.71 5.26 5.98
C GLN A 438 21.94 6.57 5.77
N MET A 439 20.64 6.51 5.49
CA MET A 439 19.80 7.67 5.22
C MET A 439 19.50 8.51 6.46
N TYR A 440 19.26 7.84 7.61
CA TYR A 440 18.70 8.50 8.80
C TYR A 440 19.62 8.50 10.03
N GLN A 441 20.83 7.93 9.92
CA GLN A 441 21.83 7.88 11.01
C GLN A 441 21.30 7.25 12.31
N LYS A 442 20.25 6.42 12.20
CA LYS A 442 19.58 5.67 13.27
C LYS A 442 19.18 4.31 12.69
N THR A 443 19.33 3.22 13.45
CA THR A 443 18.92 1.90 12.94
C THR A 443 17.40 1.78 12.89
N LEU A 444 16.86 0.99 11.95
CA LEU A 444 15.43 0.72 11.85
C LEU A 444 14.84 0.18 13.17
N GLY A 445 15.54 -0.76 13.83
CA GLY A 445 15.10 -1.31 15.11
C GLY A 445 15.12 -0.28 16.24
N THR A 446 16.09 0.64 16.28
CA THR A 446 16.08 1.76 17.23
C THR A 446 14.93 2.74 16.95
N MET A 447 14.48 2.87 15.69
CA MET A 447 13.31 3.68 15.34
C MET A 447 12.02 3.03 15.83
N ILE A 448 11.81 1.75 15.50
CA ILE A 448 10.71 0.92 15.98
C ILE A 448 10.65 0.93 17.51
N ALA A 449 11.79 0.73 18.18
CA ALA A 449 11.83 0.64 19.64
C ALA A 449 11.42 1.93 20.38
N SER A 450 11.63 3.09 19.74
CA SER A 450 11.21 4.40 20.28
C SER A 450 9.77 4.78 19.96
N ASP A 451 9.19 4.23 18.88
CA ASP A 451 7.88 4.65 18.37
C ASP A 451 6.76 3.66 18.73
N THR A 452 7.11 2.40 19.00
CA THR A 452 6.17 1.32 19.35
C THR A 452 6.39 0.82 20.78
N SER A 453 5.43 0.06 21.32
CA SER A 453 5.50 -0.49 22.69
C SER A 453 4.92 -1.91 22.80
N GLY A 454 5.01 -2.49 24.00
CA GLY A 454 4.47 -3.82 24.31
C GLY A 454 5.03 -4.96 23.43
N ASP A 455 4.22 -5.98 23.24
CA ASP A 455 4.56 -7.17 22.47
C ASP A 455 4.47 -6.96 20.95
N TYR A 456 3.71 -5.96 20.51
CA TYR A 456 3.77 -5.43 19.16
C TYR A 456 5.19 -4.96 18.80
N ARG A 457 5.82 -4.13 19.65
CA ARG A 457 7.23 -3.76 19.50
C ARG A 457 8.14 -4.99 19.51
N ARG A 458 7.92 -5.90 20.46
CA ARG A 458 8.76 -7.11 20.62
C ARG A 458 8.77 -7.94 19.34
N LEU A 459 7.61 -8.15 18.74
CA LEU A 459 7.43 -8.86 17.48
C LEU A 459 8.06 -8.12 16.30
N LEU A 460 7.84 -6.81 16.16
CA LEU A 460 8.49 -6.01 15.11
C LEU A 460 10.02 -6.10 15.20
N LEU A 461 10.58 -5.98 16.41
CA LEU A 461 12.03 -6.11 16.65
C LEU A 461 12.56 -7.49 16.27
N ALA A 462 11.85 -8.56 16.67
CA ALA A 462 12.20 -9.93 16.29
C ALA A 462 12.18 -10.12 14.75
N ILE A 463 11.16 -9.60 14.05
CA ILE A 463 11.06 -9.69 12.57
C ILE A 463 12.17 -8.91 11.88
N VAL A 464 12.52 -7.71 12.35
CA VAL A 464 13.68 -6.99 11.82
C VAL A 464 15.01 -7.62 12.27
N GLY A 465 15.03 -8.62 13.14
CA GLY A 465 16.23 -9.27 13.66
C GLY A 465 17.05 -8.35 14.57
N GLN A 466 16.50 -8.10 15.77
CA GLN A 466 17.15 -7.50 16.94
C GLN A 466 16.83 -8.31 18.20
#